data_AF-A0A2P8HLV4-F1
#
_entry.id   AF-A0A2P8HLV4-F1
#
_cell.length_a   1.000
_cell.length_b   1.000
_cell.length_c   1.000
_cell.angle_alpha   90.00
_cell.angle_beta   90.00
_cell.angle_gamma   90.00
#
_symmetry.space_group_name_H-M   'P 1'
#
loop_
_entity.id
_entity.type
_entity.pdbx_description
1 polymer ?
#
loop_
_entity_poly.entity_id
_entity_poly.type
_entity_poly.pdbx_seq_one_letter_code
_entity_poly.pdbx_strand_id
1 'polypeptide(L)'
;MLKGKELILATKPYACEVRAKSWLYTLSTLSLLILSLAGTLLLPYTLNIICSVLSGLLIVRMFVIYHDHQHHAILHKSIIAEIIMTVFGIYVLAPTSIWKRSHDYHHKHNSKLFSASIGSYPIITRKKYEAITPAERRSYLFSRHPATIAAGYLSMFMIGMCVQSFLSNPRKHLDSLLALIIHIGGSAAICYFLGWHSWLLFIVIPFTIACGLGAYLFYAQHNFPGVTFNVNKEWCYDKAALLSSSYMVMNPVMAWFTANIGYHHIHHLNARIPFYRLPEVMEHIPVLQGAKTTTLGFRDVRACFRLKVWEPELNRMISLREIRAIRVAPARVKPDPAVIA
;
A
#
# COMPACT_ATOMS: atom_id res chain seq x y z
N MET A 1 5.20 30.21 2.65
CA MET A 1 4.76 28.83 2.30
C MET A 1 5.48 27.87 3.23
N LEU A 2 4.75 27.08 4.03
CA LEU A 2 5.32 26.15 5.01
C LEU A 2 6.23 25.11 4.34
N LYS A 3 7.39 24.82 4.93
CA LYS A 3 8.37 23.82 4.44
C LYS A 3 9.01 23.10 5.62
N GLY A 4 9.64 21.96 5.39
CA GLY A 4 10.49 21.34 6.41
C GLY A 4 9.72 20.90 7.65
N LYS A 5 10.35 21.15 8.79
CA LYS A 5 9.82 20.92 10.12
C LYS A 5 8.54 21.72 10.39
N GLU A 6 8.41 22.93 9.86
CA GLU A 6 7.24 23.79 10.08
C GLU A 6 5.97 23.16 9.50
N LEU A 7 6.08 22.56 8.32
CA LEU A 7 4.96 21.86 7.70
C LEU A 7 4.52 20.65 8.52
N ILE A 8 5.47 19.85 9.02
CA ILE A 8 5.17 18.73 9.93
C ILE A 8 4.49 19.24 11.20
N LEU A 9 5.00 20.33 11.81
CA LEU A 9 4.43 20.93 13.01
C LEU A 9 3.00 21.43 12.77
N ALA A 10 2.71 22.00 11.61
CA ALA A 10 1.37 22.45 11.24
C ALA A 10 0.34 21.31 11.19
N THR A 11 0.77 20.06 10.99
CA THR A 11 -0.11 18.89 11.03
C THR A 11 -0.40 18.34 12.43
N LYS A 12 0.40 18.71 13.44
CA LYS A 12 0.27 18.15 14.81
C LYS A 12 -1.12 18.34 15.44
N PRO A 13 -1.82 19.48 15.29
CA PRO A 13 -3.17 19.65 15.83
C PRO A 13 -4.20 18.63 15.29
N TYR A 14 -3.89 18.00 14.16
CA TYR A 14 -4.74 16.99 13.53
C TYR A 14 -4.44 15.56 14.00
N ALA A 15 -3.29 15.34 14.65
CA ALA A 15 -2.87 14.05 15.22
C ALA A 15 -3.52 13.75 16.57
N CYS A 16 -4.82 14.03 16.68
CA CYS A 16 -5.65 13.65 17.80
C CYS A 16 -6.96 13.02 17.31
N GLU A 17 -7.28 11.87 17.90
CA GLU A 17 -8.52 11.17 17.60
C GLU A 17 -9.72 11.80 18.29
N VAL A 18 -10.86 11.73 17.62
CA VAL A 18 -12.18 11.85 18.28
C VAL A 18 -12.61 10.42 18.58
N ARG A 19 -12.35 9.95 19.81
CA ARG A 19 -12.51 8.53 20.19
C ARG A 19 -13.89 7.94 19.85
N ALA A 20 -14.96 8.71 20.02
CA ALA A 20 -16.31 8.28 19.64
C ALA A 20 -16.44 8.04 18.12
N LYS A 21 -15.85 8.90 17.28
CA LYS A 21 -15.78 8.69 15.82
C LYS A 21 -14.92 7.48 15.47
N SER A 22 -13.78 7.30 16.13
CA SER A 22 -12.90 6.13 15.92
C SER A 22 -13.64 4.82 16.20
N TRP A 23 -14.41 4.75 17.29
CA TRP A 23 -15.24 3.59 17.60
C TRP A 23 -16.40 3.42 16.61
N LEU A 24 -17.12 4.50 16.30
CA LEU A 24 -18.21 4.48 15.32
C LEU A 24 -17.73 3.88 14.00
N TYR A 25 -16.63 4.37 13.43
CA TYR A 25 -16.11 3.85 12.17
C TYR A 25 -15.60 2.42 12.26
N THR A 26 -14.93 2.05 13.36
CA THR A 26 -14.48 0.67 13.59
C THR A 26 -15.65 -0.29 13.65
N LEU A 27 -16.62 -0.02 14.52
CA LEU A 27 -17.77 -0.90 14.77
C LEU A 27 -18.72 -0.92 13.57
N SER A 28 -19.01 0.24 12.94
CA SER A 28 -19.87 0.26 11.75
C SER A 28 -19.25 -0.52 10.60
N THR A 29 -17.94 -0.38 10.36
CA THR A 29 -17.24 -1.11 9.28
C THR A 29 -17.20 -2.60 9.58
N LEU A 30 -16.92 -2.99 10.82
CA LEU A 30 -16.91 -4.39 11.24
C LEU A 30 -18.31 -5.03 11.15
N SER A 31 -19.36 -4.34 11.60
CA SER A 31 -20.74 -4.81 11.47
C SER A 31 -21.15 -4.96 10.02
N LEU A 32 -20.85 -3.97 9.16
CA LEU A 32 -21.13 -4.08 7.73
C LEU A 32 -20.37 -5.25 7.08
N LEU A 33 -19.11 -5.46 7.47
CA LEU A 33 -18.31 -6.58 6.97
C LEU A 33 -18.91 -7.92 7.38
N ILE A 34 -19.28 -8.09 8.66
CA ILE A 34 -19.92 -9.32 9.16
C ILE A 34 -21.25 -9.57 8.45
N LEU A 35 -22.09 -8.54 8.30
CA LEU A 35 -23.38 -8.66 7.61
C LEU A 35 -23.18 -9.01 6.12
N SER A 36 -22.20 -8.40 5.46
CA SER A 36 -21.88 -8.69 4.07
C SER A 36 -21.36 -10.12 3.89
N LEU A 37 -20.47 -10.59 4.78
CA LEU A 37 -19.98 -11.97 4.78
C LEU A 37 -21.09 -12.99 5.08
N ALA A 38 -21.97 -12.70 6.05
CA ALA A 38 -23.15 -13.52 6.29
C ALA A 38 -24.05 -13.57 5.05
N GLY A 39 -24.23 -12.43 4.37
CA GLY A 39 -24.97 -12.34 3.11
C GLY A 39 -24.40 -13.22 2.00
N THR A 40 -23.09 -13.48 1.95
CA THR A 40 -22.52 -14.39 0.93
C THR A 40 -22.96 -15.84 1.11
N LEU A 41 -23.38 -16.22 2.33
CA LEU A 41 -23.79 -17.59 2.66
C LEU A 41 -25.30 -17.74 2.73
N LEU A 42 -26.01 -16.71 3.17
CA LEU A 42 -27.43 -16.79 3.52
C LEU A 42 -28.37 -16.24 2.43
N LEU A 43 -27.88 -15.40 1.52
CA LEU A 43 -28.72 -14.76 0.48
C LEU A 43 -28.71 -15.54 -0.84
N PRO A 44 -29.79 -15.43 -1.64
CA PRO A 44 -29.88 -16.08 -2.93
C PRO A 44 -28.92 -15.46 -3.97
N TYR A 45 -28.59 -16.27 -4.97
CA TYR A 45 -27.63 -16.05 -6.07
C TYR A 45 -27.13 -14.62 -6.29
N THR A 46 -27.91 -13.72 -6.90
CA THR A 46 -27.38 -12.41 -7.29
C THR A 46 -26.95 -11.56 -6.09
N LEU A 47 -27.65 -11.69 -4.96
CA LEU A 47 -27.36 -10.92 -3.75
C LEU A 47 -26.09 -11.42 -3.06
N ASN A 48 -25.81 -12.73 -3.05
CA ASN A 48 -24.59 -13.25 -2.42
C ASN A 48 -23.32 -12.83 -3.18
N ILE A 49 -23.39 -12.67 -4.51
CA ILE A 49 -22.29 -12.13 -5.33
C ILE A 49 -22.04 -10.65 -4.98
N ILE A 50 -23.11 -9.84 -4.87
CA ILE A 50 -22.99 -8.44 -4.47
C ILE A 50 -22.37 -8.32 -3.08
N CYS A 51 -22.84 -9.13 -2.13
CA CYS A 51 -22.25 -9.26 -0.79
C CYS A 51 -20.77 -9.67 -0.84
N SER A 52 -20.37 -10.55 -1.75
CA SER A 52 -18.98 -10.97 -1.89
C SER A 52 -18.06 -9.82 -2.32
N VAL A 53 -18.49 -9.05 -3.32
CA VAL A 53 -17.77 -7.85 -3.78
C VAL A 53 -17.72 -6.78 -2.68
N LEU A 54 -18.85 -6.54 -2.01
CA LEU A 54 -18.94 -5.58 -0.89
C LEU A 54 -18.03 -5.99 0.27
N SER A 55 -17.97 -7.28 0.62
CA SER A 55 -17.07 -7.81 1.65
C SER A 55 -15.62 -7.49 1.29
N GLY A 56 -15.20 -7.68 0.03
CA GLY A 56 -13.85 -7.32 -0.40
C GLY A 56 -13.52 -5.83 -0.20
N LEU A 57 -14.44 -4.93 -0.55
CA LEU A 57 -14.25 -3.49 -0.35
C LEU A 57 -14.31 -3.09 1.13
N LEU A 58 -15.13 -3.75 1.95
CA LEU A 58 -15.20 -3.52 3.40
C LEU A 58 -13.96 -4.03 4.13
N ILE A 59 -13.33 -5.13 3.65
CA ILE A 59 -12.03 -5.58 4.14
C ILE A 59 -10.97 -4.50 3.87
N VAL A 60 -10.97 -3.86 2.70
CA VAL A 60 -10.05 -2.74 2.40
C VAL A 60 -10.25 -1.58 3.38
N ARG A 61 -11.52 -1.22 3.64
CA ARG A 61 -11.84 -0.17 4.61
C ARG A 61 -11.34 -0.53 6.00
N MET A 62 -11.65 -1.73 6.47
CA MET A 62 -11.24 -2.22 7.79
C MET A 62 -9.72 -2.33 7.89
N PHE A 63 -9.03 -2.66 6.80
CA PHE A 63 -7.58 -2.68 6.73
C PHE A 63 -6.95 -1.31 6.96
N VAL A 64 -7.53 -0.24 6.40
CA VAL A 64 -7.04 1.13 6.65
C VAL A 64 -7.27 1.54 8.10
N ILE A 65 -8.42 1.18 8.70
CA ILE A 65 -8.71 1.43 10.13
C ILE A 65 -7.71 0.65 11.01
N TYR A 66 -7.46 -0.62 10.69
CA TYR A 66 -6.43 -1.44 11.33
C TYR A 66 -5.05 -0.80 11.23
N HIS A 67 -4.67 -0.36 10.03
CA HIS A 67 -3.42 0.34 9.77
C HIS A 67 -3.26 1.61 10.62
N ASP A 68 -4.30 2.44 10.72
CA ASP A 68 -4.26 3.66 11.56
C ASP A 68 -4.13 3.33 13.05
N HIS A 69 -4.76 2.25 13.50
CA HIS A 69 -4.58 1.76 14.86
C HIS A 69 -3.12 1.30 15.11
N GLN A 70 -2.51 0.61 14.14
CA GLN A 70 -1.11 0.19 14.22
C GLN A 70 -0.11 1.38 14.20
N HIS A 71 -0.50 2.52 13.64
CA HIS A 71 0.24 3.80 13.75
C HIS A 71 -0.05 4.58 15.04
N HIS A 72 -0.93 4.04 15.87
CA HIS A 72 -1.45 4.68 17.07
C HIS A 72 -2.23 5.98 16.81
N ALA A 73 -2.75 6.16 15.59
CA ALA A 73 -3.59 7.30 15.24
C ALA A 73 -4.98 7.23 15.91
N ILE A 74 -5.53 6.02 16.05
CA ILE A 74 -6.84 5.77 16.66
C ILE A 74 -6.81 4.62 17.66
N LEU A 75 -7.60 4.71 18.73
CA LEU A 75 -7.89 3.65 19.71
C LEU A 75 -6.68 2.96 20.38
N HIS A 76 -5.47 3.50 20.29
CA HIS A 76 -4.22 2.82 20.68
C HIS A 76 -4.05 2.48 22.16
N LYS A 77 -4.90 3.03 23.05
CA LYS A 77 -4.93 2.70 24.49
C LYS A 77 -6.07 1.75 24.86
N SER A 78 -6.83 1.26 23.88
CA SER A 78 -7.98 0.39 24.10
C SER A 78 -7.59 -1.07 23.95
N ILE A 79 -7.68 -1.84 25.05
CA ILE A 79 -7.43 -3.29 25.03
C ILE A 79 -8.42 -3.99 24.08
N ILE A 80 -9.70 -3.58 24.11
CA ILE A 80 -10.73 -4.15 23.22
C ILE A 80 -10.39 -3.90 21.75
N ALA A 81 -9.90 -2.70 21.42
CA ALA A 81 -9.52 -2.40 20.04
C ALA A 81 -8.29 -3.21 19.64
N GLU A 82 -7.29 -3.34 20.51
CA GLU A 82 -6.10 -4.14 20.25
C GLU A 82 -6.47 -5.60 19.92
N ILE A 83 -7.41 -6.19 20.65
CA ILE A 83 -7.91 -7.55 20.38
C ILE A 83 -8.59 -7.62 19.01
N ILE A 84 -9.56 -6.73 18.74
CA ILE A 84 -10.28 -6.68 17.45
C ILE A 84 -9.29 -6.57 16.29
N MET A 85 -8.32 -5.66 16.42
CA MET A 85 -7.34 -5.36 15.38
C MET A 85 -6.32 -6.49 15.21
N THR A 86 -5.92 -7.16 16.28
CA THR A 86 -5.05 -8.35 16.21
C THR A 86 -5.76 -9.50 15.50
N VAL A 87 -7.02 -9.79 15.87
CA VAL A 87 -7.83 -10.82 15.20
C VAL A 87 -8.04 -10.47 13.74
N PHE A 88 -8.34 -9.21 13.43
CA PHE A 88 -8.51 -8.75 12.05
C PHE A 88 -7.21 -8.87 11.24
N GLY A 89 -6.05 -8.53 11.81
CA GLY A 89 -4.74 -8.68 11.16
C GLY A 89 -4.43 -10.14 10.80
N ILE A 90 -4.78 -11.08 11.67
CA ILE A 90 -4.70 -12.52 11.38
C ILE A 90 -5.68 -12.89 10.26
N TYR A 91 -6.94 -12.46 10.37
CA TYR A 91 -7.98 -12.73 9.38
C TYR A 91 -7.59 -12.27 7.97
N VAL A 92 -7.02 -11.07 7.83
CA VAL A 92 -6.66 -10.49 6.53
C VAL A 92 -5.26 -10.88 6.05
N LEU A 93 -4.59 -11.84 6.70
CA LEU A 93 -3.24 -12.30 6.35
C LEU A 93 -2.18 -11.18 6.40
N ALA A 94 -2.35 -10.22 7.31
CA ALA A 94 -1.38 -9.16 7.60
C ALA A 94 -1.20 -9.04 9.11
N PRO A 95 -0.64 -10.08 9.76
CA PRO A 95 -0.56 -10.13 11.20
C PRO A 95 0.39 -9.06 11.75
N THR A 96 0.08 -8.59 12.96
CA THR A 96 0.67 -7.39 13.55
C THR A 96 2.20 -7.42 13.62
N SER A 97 2.82 -8.57 13.93
CA SER A 97 4.27 -8.65 14.14
C SER A 97 5.09 -8.22 12.91
N ILE A 98 4.64 -8.59 11.72
CA ILE A 98 5.32 -8.29 10.46
C ILE A 98 4.76 -7.04 9.81
N TRP A 99 3.43 -6.84 9.85
CA TRP A 99 2.80 -5.68 9.24
C TRP A 99 3.32 -4.39 9.87
N LYS A 100 3.20 -4.25 11.20
CA LYS A 100 3.67 -3.06 11.91
C LYS A 100 5.16 -2.83 11.72
N ARG A 101 5.97 -3.88 11.87
CA ARG A 101 7.43 -3.79 11.72
C ARG A 101 7.84 -3.32 10.32
N SER A 102 7.30 -3.95 9.29
CA SER A 102 7.66 -3.63 7.90
C SER A 102 7.14 -2.27 7.47
N HIS A 103 5.95 -1.90 7.93
CA HIS A 103 5.34 -0.64 7.58
C HIS A 103 5.94 0.56 8.36
N ASP A 104 6.27 0.41 9.64
CA ASP A 104 7.03 1.41 10.40
C ASP A 104 8.42 1.64 9.78
N TYR A 105 9.05 0.58 9.26
CA TYR A 105 10.29 0.71 8.50
C TYR A 105 10.09 1.52 7.22
N HIS A 106 9.03 1.22 6.45
CA HIS A 106 8.66 1.96 5.24
C HIS A 106 8.48 3.46 5.52
N HIS A 107 7.73 3.84 6.55
CA HIS A 107 7.54 5.25 6.91
C HIS A 107 8.85 5.96 7.30
N LYS A 108 9.75 5.26 8.01
CA LYS A 108 11.06 5.84 8.41
C LYS A 108 12.07 5.94 7.26
N HIS A 109 11.92 5.13 6.22
CA HIS A 109 12.87 5.01 5.11
C HIS A 109 12.28 5.39 3.75
N ASN A 110 11.07 5.95 3.72
CA ASN A 110 10.44 6.37 2.49
C ASN A 110 11.38 7.31 1.69
N SER A 111 11.33 7.15 0.37
CA SER A 111 12.18 7.81 -0.63
C SER A 111 13.68 7.46 -0.63
N LYS A 112 14.17 6.52 0.20
CA LYS A 112 15.57 6.08 0.17
C LYS A 112 15.76 4.93 -0.84
N LEU A 113 16.41 5.22 -1.96
CA LEU A 113 16.67 4.21 -3.02
C LEU A 113 17.62 3.08 -2.59
N PHE A 114 18.46 3.30 -1.57
CA PHE A 114 19.49 2.36 -1.15
C PHE A 114 19.15 1.58 0.13
N SER A 115 17.95 1.77 0.71
CA SER A 115 17.50 0.96 1.85
C SER A 115 16.87 -0.35 1.37
N ALA A 116 16.88 -1.36 2.24
CA ALA A 116 16.12 -2.58 2.01
C ALA A 116 14.65 -2.21 1.73
N SER A 117 14.04 -2.79 0.69
CA SER A 117 12.63 -2.52 0.31
C SER A 117 11.65 -3.25 1.23
N ILE A 118 11.84 -3.08 2.55
CA ILE A 118 11.00 -3.66 3.57
C ILE A 118 9.73 -2.81 3.66
N GLY A 119 8.57 -3.44 3.44
CA GLY A 119 7.28 -2.76 3.43
C GLY A 119 7.01 -1.89 2.19
N SER A 120 7.78 -2.06 1.11
CA SER A 120 7.60 -1.36 -0.17
C SER A 120 8.00 -2.22 -1.37
N TYR A 121 7.56 -1.85 -2.57
CA TYR A 121 8.03 -2.51 -3.79
C TYR A 121 9.47 -2.11 -4.10
N PRO A 122 10.34 -3.07 -4.49
CA PRO A 122 11.74 -2.76 -4.77
C PRO A 122 11.86 -1.80 -5.93
N ILE A 123 12.74 -0.80 -5.81
CA ILE A 123 13.05 0.15 -6.88
C ILE A 123 14.56 0.17 -7.05
N ILE A 124 15.03 -0.01 -8.28
CA ILE A 124 16.44 0.08 -8.61
C ILE A 124 16.70 1.16 -9.66
N THR A 125 17.92 1.70 -9.64
CA THR A 125 18.38 2.67 -10.65
C THR A 125 18.55 2.00 -12.01
N ARG A 126 18.55 2.77 -13.10
CA ARG A 126 18.89 2.26 -14.45
C ARG A 126 20.23 1.55 -14.42
N LYS A 127 21.29 2.21 -13.94
CA LYS A 127 22.64 1.62 -13.85
C LYS A 127 22.63 0.26 -13.15
N LYS A 128 21.92 0.12 -12.02
CA LYS A 128 21.79 -1.17 -11.32
C LYS A 128 20.98 -2.20 -12.13
N TYR A 129 19.85 -1.81 -12.72
CA TYR A 129 19.03 -2.67 -13.57
C TYR A 129 19.83 -3.25 -14.75
N GLU A 130 20.75 -2.46 -15.31
CA GLU A 130 21.61 -2.87 -16.42
C GLU A 130 22.73 -3.80 -15.97
N ALA A 131 23.26 -3.60 -14.76
CA ALA A 131 24.37 -4.38 -14.19
C ALA A 131 23.97 -5.70 -13.51
N ILE A 132 22.72 -5.86 -13.05
CA ILE A 132 22.26 -7.11 -12.43
C ILE A 132 22.13 -8.25 -13.43
N THR A 133 22.23 -9.48 -12.92
CA THR A 133 22.09 -10.70 -13.71
C THR A 133 20.68 -10.83 -14.33
N PRO A 134 20.52 -11.62 -15.41
CA PRO A 134 19.20 -11.87 -15.98
C PRO A 134 18.20 -12.48 -14.98
N ALA A 135 18.65 -13.31 -14.05
CA ALA A 135 17.81 -13.92 -13.03
C ALA A 135 17.28 -12.88 -12.02
N GLU A 136 18.15 -12.03 -11.47
CA GLU A 136 17.77 -10.93 -10.59
C GLU A 136 16.82 -9.95 -11.31
N ARG A 137 17.08 -9.66 -12.59
CA ARG A 137 16.21 -8.80 -13.40
C ARG A 137 14.82 -9.41 -13.58
N ARG A 138 14.71 -10.71 -13.85
CA ARG A 138 13.40 -11.41 -13.93
C ARG A 138 12.65 -11.35 -12.61
N SER A 139 13.33 -11.63 -11.49
CA SER A 139 12.74 -11.55 -10.15
C SER A 139 12.22 -10.13 -9.83
N TYR A 140 13.04 -9.11 -10.13
CA TYR A 140 12.66 -7.71 -9.99
C TYR A 140 11.41 -7.37 -10.79
N LEU A 141 11.36 -7.72 -12.08
CA LEU A 141 10.20 -7.44 -12.93
C LEU A 141 8.97 -8.24 -12.51
N PHE A 142 9.14 -9.49 -12.08
CA PHE A 142 8.05 -10.33 -11.59
C PHE A 142 7.38 -9.71 -10.36
N SER A 143 8.16 -9.24 -9.38
CA SER A 143 7.62 -8.60 -8.18
C SER A 143 6.81 -7.32 -8.47
N ARG A 144 7.08 -6.68 -9.61
CA ARG A 144 6.44 -5.43 -10.06
C ARG A 144 5.49 -5.64 -11.23
N HIS A 145 5.16 -6.87 -11.56
CA HIS A 145 4.29 -7.20 -12.70
C HIS A 145 2.81 -6.96 -12.33
N PRO A 146 1.98 -6.40 -13.23
CA PRO A 146 0.57 -6.16 -12.94
C PRO A 146 -0.18 -7.40 -12.44
N ALA A 147 0.07 -8.56 -13.05
CA ALA A 147 -0.56 -9.82 -12.62
C ALA A 147 -0.11 -10.24 -11.21
N THR A 148 1.15 -10.04 -10.84
CA THR A 148 1.65 -10.35 -9.49
C THR A 148 0.99 -9.46 -8.45
N ILE A 149 0.82 -8.17 -8.78
CA ILE A 149 0.18 -7.19 -7.90
C ILE A 149 -1.32 -7.45 -7.78
N ALA A 150 -2.00 -7.76 -8.88
CA ALA A 150 -3.40 -8.17 -8.88
C ALA A 150 -3.61 -9.48 -8.09
N ALA A 151 -2.66 -10.40 -8.14
CA ALA A 151 -2.61 -11.60 -7.32
C ALA A 151 -2.11 -11.32 -5.88
N GLY A 152 -2.28 -10.11 -5.36
CA GLY A 152 -1.81 -9.67 -4.04
C GLY A 152 -2.20 -10.59 -2.90
N TYR A 153 -3.38 -11.23 -2.99
CA TYR A 153 -3.84 -12.25 -2.06
C TYR A 153 -2.81 -13.38 -1.88
N LEU A 154 -2.34 -13.97 -2.99
CA LEU A 154 -1.32 -15.01 -2.96
C LEU A 154 0.08 -14.41 -2.78
N SER A 155 0.43 -13.39 -3.57
CA SER A 155 1.81 -12.90 -3.70
C SER A 155 2.28 -12.11 -2.48
N MET A 156 1.54 -11.05 -2.11
CA MET A 156 1.94 -10.13 -1.05
C MET A 156 1.49 -10.63 0.32
N PHE A 157 0.25 -11.09 0.46
CA PHE A 157 -0.33 -11.43 1.75
C PHE A 157 0.01 -12.86 2.18
N MET A 158 -0.42 -13.90 1.45
CA MET A 158 -0.08 -15.28 1.83
C MET A 158 1.43 -15.55 1.79
N ILE A 159 2.09 -15.27 0.66
CA ILE A 159 3.52 -15.57 0.51
C ILE A 159 4.37 -14.55 1.26
N GLY A 160 4.21 -13.25 0.99
CA GLY A 160 5.05 -12.21 1.58
C GLY A 160 4.83 -12.02 3.09
N MET A 161 3.62 -11.65 3.49
CA MET A 161 3.28 -11.32 4.87
C MET A 161 3.18 -12.54 5.77
N CYS A 162 2.96 -13.75 5.23
CA CYS A 162 2.86 -14.94 6.06
C CYS A 162 3.99 -15.95 5.88
N VAL A 163 4.17 -16.55 4.69
CA VAL A 163 5.17 -17.61 4.50
C VAL A 163 6.59 -17.08 4.67
N GLN A 164 6.96 -16.02 3.94
CA GLN A 164 8.31 -15.46 3.96
C GLN A 164 8.65 -14.83 5.30
N SER A 165 7.70 -14.14 5.93
CA SER A 165 7.90 -13.56 7.27
C SER A 165 8.17 -14.64 8.31
N PHE A 166 7.38 -15.71 8.33
CA PHE A 166 7.59 -16.86 9.22
C PHE A 166 8.94 -17.52 8.95
N LEU A 167 9.26 -17.86 7.70
CA LEU A 167 10.54 -18.49 7.33
C LEU A 167 11.74 -17.60 7.68
N SER A 168 11.61 -16.28 7.59
CA SER A 168 12.71 -15.35 7.89
C SER A 168 13.05 -15.30 9.39
N ASN A 169 12.05 -15.41 10.26
CA ASN A 169 12.25 -15.43 11.71
C ASN A 169 11.05 -16.06 12.44
N PRO A 170 11.00 -17.41 12.56
CA PRO A 170 9.84 -18.10 13.11
C PRO A 170 9.46 -17.64 14.51
N ARG A 171 10.45 -17.36 15.37
CA ARG A 171 10.24 -16.93 16.76
C ARG A 171 9.52 -15.58 16.87
N LYS A 172 9.72 -14.67 15.92
CA LYS A 172 9.11 -13.32 15.92
C LYS A 172 7.79 -13.26 15.16
N HIS A 173 7.54 -14.22 14.28
CA HIS A 173 6.44 -14.20 13.33
C HIS A 173 5.58 -15.47 13.42
N LEU A 174 5.36 -16.01 14.62
CA LEU A 174 4.45 -17.16 14.83
C LEU A 174 3.00 -16.84 14.45
N ASP A 175 2.57 -15.59 14.63
CA ASP A 175 1.27 -15.07 14.20
C ASP A 175 1.08 -15.16 12.67
N SER A 176 2.17 -15.14 11.90
CA SER A 176 2.18 -15.34 10.45
C SER A 176 1.88 -16.78 10.06
N LEU A 177 2.43 -17.75 10.78
CA LEU A 177 2.06 -19.16 10.61
C LEU A 177 0.61 -19.40 11.06
N LEU A 178 0.21 -18.82 12.20
CA LEU A 178 -1.14 -18.93 12.71
C LEU A 178 -2.18 -18.40 11.71
N ALA A 179 -1.93 -17.24 11.11
CA ALA A 179 -2.77 -16.66 10.07
C ALA A 179 -2.94 -17.62 8.88
N LEU A 180 -1.86 -18.24 8.39
CA LEU A 180 -1.95 -19.21 7.30
C LEU A 180 -2.75 -20.46 7.68
N ILE A 181 -2.50 -21.01 8.87
CA ILE A 181 -3.20 -22.22 9.33
C ILE A 181 -4.70 -21.94 9.45
N ILE A 182 -5.08 -20.83 10.09
CA ILE A 182 -6.49 -20.44 10.23
C ILE A 182 -7.12 -20.21 8.86
N HIS A 183 -6.41 -19.54 7.96
CA HIS A 183 -6.94 -19.17 6.65
C HIS A 183 -7.11 -20.37 5.72
N ILE A 184 -6.10 -21.25 5.64
CA ILE A 184 -6.14 -22.49 4.84
C ILE A 184 -7.12 -23.49 5.46
N GLY A 185 -7.06 -23.68 6.78
CA GLY A 185 -7.98 -24.56 7.51
C GLY A 185 -9.43 -24.10 7.40
N GLY A 186 -9.68 -22.79 7.56
CA GLY A 186 -11.00 -22.19 7.35
C GLY A 186 -11.47 -22.32 5.90
N SER A 187 -10.57 -22.16 4.92
CA SER A 187 -10.88 -22.40 3.51
C SER A 187 -11.29 -23.84 3.23
N ALA A 188 -10.53 -24.80 3.74
CA ALA A 188 -10.84 -26.22 3.61
C ALA A 188 -12.18 -26.56 4.29
N ALA A 189 -12.42 -26.03 5.49
CA ALA A 189 -13.66 -26.24 6.24
C ALA A 189 -14.88 -25.68 5.48
N ILE A 190 -14.83 -24.43 5.00
CA ILE A 190 -15.95 -23.85 4.24
C ILE A 190 -16.19 -24.63 2.95
N CYS A 191 -15.13 -24.99 2.22
CA CYS A 191 -15.27 -25.78 1.00
C CYS A 191 -15.90 -27.16 1.26
N TYR A 192 -15.47 -27.84 2.33
CA TYR A 192 -15.95 -29.17 2.68
C TYR A 192 -17.39 -29.16 3.21
N PHE A 193 -17.72 -28.28 4.15
CA PHE A 193 -19.03 -28.28 4.83
C PHE A 193 -20.11 -27.47 4.09
N LEU A 194 -19.72 -26.40 3.38
CA LEU A 194 -20.64 -25.46 2.72
C LEU A 194 -20.52 -25.46 1.19
N GLY A 195 -19.60 -26.25 0.64
CA GLY A 195 -19.37 -26.40 -0.80
C GLY A 195 -18.44 -25.33 -1.40
N TRP A 196 -17.95 -25.63 -2.61
CA TRP A 196 -16.99 -24.78 -3.32
C TRP A 196 -17.55 -23.39 -3.66
N HIS A 197 -18.86 -23.28 -3.91
CA HIS A 197 -19.51 -22.00 -4.21
C HIS A 197 -19.44 -21.05 -3.01
N SER A 198 -19.74 -21.55 -1.80
CA SER A 198 -19.61 -20.79 -0.56
C SER A 198 -18.16 -20.37 -0.29
N TRP A 199 -17.20 -21.28 -0.53
CA TRP A 199 -15.78 -20.96 -0.43
C TRP A 199 -15.35 -19.84 -1.39
N LEU A 200 -15.80 -19.91 -2.65
CA LEU A 200 -15.50 -18.90 -3.66
C LEU A 200 -16.02 -17.52 -3.24
N LEU A 201 -17.26 -17.42 -2.78
CA LEU A 201 -17.90 -16.14 -2.46
C LEU A 201 -17.52 -15.60 -1.07
N PHE A 202 -17.27 -16.46 -0.09
CA PHE A 202 -16.92 -16.03 1.27
C PHE A 202 -15.43 -15.73 1.43
N ILE A 203 -14.56 -16.48 0.73
CA ILE A 203 -13.11 -16.34 0.86
C ILE A 203 -12.48 -15.81 -0.42
N VAL A 204 -12.57 -16.55 -1.53
CA VAL A 204 -11.69 -16.30 -2.68
C VAL A 204 -11.92 -14.92 -3.29
N ILE A 205 -13.17 -14.55 -3.58
CA ILE A 205 -13.49 -13.26 -4.20
C ILE A 205 -13.21 -12.08 -3.24
N PRO A 206 -13.70 -12.05 -1.99
CA PRO A 206 -13.46 -10.92 -1.09
C PRO A 206 -11.96 -10.69 -0.85
N PHE A 207 -11.19 -11.74 -0.59
CA PHE A 207 -9.75 -11.63 -0.36
C PHE A 207 -8.98 -11.25 -1.63
N THR A 208 -9.36 -11.77 -2.79
CA THR A 208 -8.73 -11.36 -4.06
C THR A 208 -8.94 -9.88 -4.33
N ILE A 209 -10.16 -9.37 -4.14
CA ILE A 209 -10.46 -7.94 -4.27
C ILE A 209 -9.66 -7.14 -3.25
N ALA A 210 -9.72 -7.52 -1.97
CA ALA A 210 -9.14 -6.75 -0.89
C ALA A 210 -7.61 -6.69 -0.96
N CYS A 211 -6.97 -7.86 -1.04
CA CYS A 211 -5.51 -7.96 -1.08
C CYS A 211 -4.94 -7.49 -2.42
N GLY A 212 -5.65 -7.69 -3.53
CA GLY A 212 -5.26 -7.17 -4.85
C GLY A 212 -5.34 -5.65 -4.90
N LEU A 213 -6.43 -5.05 -4.39
CA LEU A 213 -6.55 -3.59 -4.29
C LEU A 213 -5.53 -3.03 -3.29
N GLY A 214 -5.34 -3.65 -2.13
CA GLY A 214 -4.34 -3.24 -1.14
C GLY A 214 -2.92 -3.24 -1.70
N ALA A 215 -2.52 -4.32 -2.41
CA ALA A 215 -1.24 -4.41 -3.09
C ALA A 215 -1.07 -3.30 -4.15
N TYR A 216 -2.12 -3.04 -4.94
CA TYR A 216 -2.09 -1.97 -5.93
C TYR A 216 -2.01 -0.57 -5.30
N LEU A 217 -2.75 -0.29 -4.22
CA LEU A 217 -2.68 0.98 -3.50
C LEU A 217 -1.25 1.23 -3.01
N PHE A 218 -0.64 0.24 -2.34
CA PHE A 218 0.76 0.31 -1.91
C PHE A 218 1.73 0.58 -3.06
N TYR A 219 1.49 -0.03 -4.23
CA TYR A 219 2.30 0.20 -5.41
C TYR A 219 2.12 1.62 -5.97
N ALA A 220 0.88 1.98 -6.33
CA ALA A 220 0.58 3.21 -7.05
C ALA A 220 0.83 4.46 -6.21
N GLN A 221 0.67 4.37 -4.89
CA GLN A 221 0.96 5.47 -3.98
C GLN A 221 2.44 5.87 -3.93
N HIS A 222 3.35 4.98 -4.36
CA HIS A 222 4.80 5.23 -4.43
C HIS A 222 5.39 4.99 -5.83
N ASN A 223 4.55 4.66 -6.82
CA ASN A 223 4.98 4.35 -8.17
C ASN A 223 3.99 4.93 -9.20
N PHE A 224 4.09 6.24 -9.39
CA PHE A 224 3.19 7.03 -10.21
C PHE A 224 3.96 8.03 -11.09
N PRO A 225 3.36 8.53 -12.18
CA PRO A 225 3.98 9.53 -13.03
C PRO A 225 4.40 10.78 -12.23
N GLY A 226 5.65 11.20 -12.40
CA GLY A 226 6.21 12.35 -11.69
C GLY A 226 6.76 12.04 -10.31
N VAL A 227 6.63 10.83 -9.77
CA VAL A 227 7.29 10.45 -8.49
C VAL A 227 8.78 10.77 -8.53
N THR A 228 9.32 11.26 -7.41
CA THR A 228 10.76 11.53 -7.28
C THR A 228 11.31 10.86 -6.03
N PHE A 229 12.48 10.24 -6.16
CA PHE A 229 13.21 9.61 -5.05
C PHE A 229 14.50 10.35 -4.77
N ASN A 230 14.94 10.34 -3.51
CA ASN A 230 16.15 11.06 -3.13
C ASN A 230 17.35 10.10 -3.18
N VAL A 231 18.38 10.50 -3.93
CA VAL A 231 19.58 9.68 -4.20
C VAL A 231 20.72 10.00 -3.23
N ASN A 232 20.65 11.13 -2.52
CA ASN A 232 21.77 11.70 -1.74
C ASN A 232 21.53 11.75 -0.22
N LYS A 233 22.64 11.95 0.53
CA LYS A 233 22.73 12.08 2.00
C LYS A 233 21.93 13.26 2.58
N GLU A 234 21.45 14.21 1.76
CA GLU A 234 20.60 15.33 2.17
C GLU A 234 19.12 14.92 2.23
N TRP A 235 18.82 13.96 3.10
CA TRP A 235 17.47 13.49 3.31
C TRP A 235 16.71 14.47 4.23
N CYS A 236 15.69 15.14 3.69
CA CYS A 236 14.70 15.87 4.48
C CYS A 236 13.36 15.12 4.41
N TYR A 237 12.86 14.70 5.58
CA TYR A 237 11.65 13.87 5.74
C TYR A 237 10.41 14.45 5.05
N ASP A 238 10.24 15.77 5.08
CA ASP A 238 9.10 16.49 4.48
C ASP A 238 9.11 16.44 2.94
N LYS A 239 10.26 16.67 2.31
CA LYS A 239 10.41 16.57 0.84
C LYS A 239 10.22 15.13 0.38
N ALA A 240 10.72 14.18 1.16
CA ALA A 240 10.52 12.75 0.94
C ALA A 240 9.02 12.39 0.94
N ALA A 241 8.30 12.73 2.02
CA ALA A 241 6.88 12.44 2.16
C ALA A 241 6.01 13.05 1.05
N LEU A 242 6.26 14.30 0.64
CA LEU A 242 5.46 14.99 -0.37
C LEU A 242 5.78 14.62 -1.81
N LEU A 243 7.03 14.25 -2.11
CA LEU A 243 7.47 14.08 -3.49
C LEU A 243 7.57 12.61 -3.92
N SER A 244 7.64 11.67 -2.97
CA SER A 244 7.67 10.23 -3.22
C SER A 244 6.37 9.50 -2.86
N SER A 245 5.33 10.23 -2.46
CA SER A 245 4.00 9.72 -2.16
C SER A 245 2.96 10.52 -2.93
N SER A 246 2.01 9.85 -3.59
CA SER A 246 0.96 10.54 -4.36
C SER A 246 -0.22 10.95 -3.49
N TYR A 247 -0.95 11.98 -3.92
CA TYR A 247 -2.37 12.12 -3.62
C TYR A 247 -3.19 11.31 -4.63
N MET A 248 -3.81 10.21 -4.18
CA MET A 248 -4.70 9.43 -5.05
C MET A 248 -6.12 9.99 -4.98
N VAL A 249 -6.53 10.69 -6.04
CA VAL A 249 -7.87 11.29 -6.13
C VAL A 249 -8.90 10.19 -6.38
N MET A 250 -9.93 10.16 -5.54
CA MET A 250 -11.00 9.16 -5.58
C MET A 250 -12.35 9.85 -5.56
N ASN A 251 -13.36 9.21 -6.16
CA ASN A 251 -14.75 9.62 -5.95
C ASN A 251 -15.18 9.35 -4.48
N PRO A 252 -16.28 9.95 -3.99
CA PRO A 252 -16.70 9.80 -2.60
C PRO A 252 -16.93 8.34 -2.16
N VAL A 253 -17.39 7.48 -3.07
CA VAL A 253 -17.63 6.05 -2.77
C VAL A 253 -16.31 5.34 -2.50
N MET A 254 -15.31 5.50 -3.36
CA MET A 254 -13.99 4.88 -3.17
C MET A 254 -13.21 5.55 -2.04
N ALA A 255 -13.37 6.86 -1.81
CA ALA A 255 -12.83 7.52 -0.64
C ALA A 255 -13.39 6.92 0.67
N TRP A 256 -14.67 6.53 0.67
CA TRP A 256 -15.27 5.81 1.79
C TRP A 256 -14.70 4.39 1.92
N PHE A 257 -14.71 3.56 0.86
CA PHE A 257 -14.20 2.19 0.95
C PHE A 257 -12.70 2.10 1.25
N THR A 258 -11.93 3.12 0.90
CA THR A 258 -10.49 3.18 1.20
C THR A 258 -10.20 4.03 2.43
N ALA A 259 -11.23 4.44 3.18
CA ALA A 259 -11.12 5.26 4.38
C ALA A 259 -10.13 6.43 4.18
N ASN A 260 -10.27 7.22 3.13
CA ASN A 260 -9.42 8.38 2.83
C ASN A 260 -7.90 8.08 2.71
N ILE A 261 -7.46 6.83 2.53
CA ILE A 261 -6.03 6.51 2.33
C ILE A 261 -5.44 7.19 1.08
N GLY A 262 -6.29 7.69 0.19
CA GLY A 262 -5.87 8.48 -0.98
C GLY A 262 -5.03 9.70 -0.62
N TYR A 263 -5.22 10.31 0.56
CA TYR A 263 -4.38 11.41 1.09
C TYR A 263 -3.03 10.91 1.64
N HIS A 264 -2.38 10.00 0.91
CA HIS A 264 -1.22 9.24 1.37
C HIS A 264 0.01 10.11 1.60
N HIS A 265 0.17 11.19 0.84
CA HIS A 265 1.22 12.18 1.07
C HIS A 265 1.10 12.86 2.44
N ILE A 266 -0.14 13.13 2.89
CA ILE A 266 -0.41 13.68 4.23
C ILE A 266 -0.16 12.60 5.29
N HIS A 267 -0.58 11.37 5.03
CA HIS A 267 -0.32 10.24 5.92
C HIS A 267 1.19 10.00 6.12
N HIS A 268 2.00 10.03 5.06
CA HIS A 268 3.46 9.93 5.17
C HIS A 268 4.10 11.12 5.89
N LEU A 269 3.49 12.31 5.80
CA LEU A 269 3.96 13.48 6.53
C LEU A 269 3.72 13.32 8.03
N ASN A 270 2.59 12.73 8.42
CA ASN A 270 2.27 12.46 9.81
C ASN A 270 1.24 11.31 9.94
N ALA A 271 1.75 10.09 10.15
CA ALA A 271 0.96 8.86 10.21
C ALA A 271 0.06 8.74 11.46
N ARG A 272 0.15 9.69 12.41
CA ARG A 272 -0.70 9.74 13.61
C ARG A 272 -2.00 10.50 13.41
N ILE A 273 -2.23 11.06 12.22
CA ILE A 273 -3.50 11.71 11.89
C ILE A 273 -4.52 10.63 11.56
N PRO A 274 -5.66 10.57 12.26
CA PRO A 274 -6.72 9.64 11.89
C PRO A 274 -7.20 9.88 10.45
N PHE A 275 -7.46 8.81 9.72
CA PHE A 275 -7.87 8.86 8.32
C PHE A 275 -9.06 9.80 8.04
N TYR A 276 -9.99 9.92 8.99
CA TYR A 276 -11.17 10.77 8.86
C TYR A 276 -10.86 12.26 9.01
N ARG A 277 -9.64 12.63 9.40
CA ARG A 277 -9.14 14.01 9.47
C ARG A 277 -8.19 14.37 8.33
N LEU A 278 -7.77 13.42 7.50
CA LEU A 278 -6.91 13.72 6.35
C LEU A 278 -7.52 14.74 5.37
N PRO A 279 -8.85 14.71 5.05
CA PRO A 279 -9.46 15.75 4.24
C PRO A 279 -9.40 17.15 4.89
N GLU A 280 -9.63 17.23 6.19
CA GLU A 280 -9.55 18.48 6.99
C GLU A 280 -8.14 19.10 6.88
N VAL A 281 -7.09 18.26 6.94
CA VAL A 281 -5.70 18.69 6.79
C VAL A 281 -5.42 19.21 5.37
N MET A 282 -5.95 18.52 4.35
CA MET A 282 -5.80 18.94 2.94
C MET A 282 -6.45 20.30 2.68
N GLU A 283 -7.60 20.56 3.31
CA GLU A 283 -8.33 21.82 3.21
C GLU A 283 -7.60 22.97 3.91
N HIS A 284 -7.18 22.77 5.17
CA HIS A 284 -6.61 23.84 6.00
C HIS A 284 -5.13 24.14 5.74
N ILE A 285 -4.40 23.29 5.01
CA ILE A 285 -2.97 23.49 4.73
C ILE A 285 -2.73 23.58 3.21
N PRO A 286 -2.86 24.77 2.61
CA PRO A 286 -2.84 24.94 1.14
C PRO A 286 -1.60 24.38 0.43
N VAL A 287 -0.44 24.34 1.08
CA VAL A 287 0.77 23.76 0.46
C VAL A 287 0.62 22.26 0.15
N LEU A 288 -0.25 21.54 0.86
CA LEU A 288 -0.51 20.11 0.61
C LEU A 288 -1.35 19.87 -0.66
N GLN A 289 -1.99 20.91 -1.20
CA GLN A 289 -2.80 20.83 -2.41
C GLN A 289 -1.94 20.78 -3.68
N GLY A 290 -0.67 21.18 -3.60
CA GLY A 290 0.31 21.05 -4.68
C GLY A 290 0.91 19.64 -4.84
N ALA A 291 0.35 18.62 -4.17
CA ALA A 291 0.84 17.26 -4.24
C ALA A 291 0.67 16.65 -5.64
N LYS A 292 1.57 15.75 -6.01
CA LYS A 292 1.47 15.00 -7.27
C LYS A 292 0.33 13.99 -7.18
N THR A 293 -0.50 13.91 -8.22
CA THR A 293 -1.73 13.12 -8.19
C THR A 293 -1.67 11.86 -9.05
N THR A 294 -2.46 10.86 -8.67
CA THR A 294 -2.85 9.71 -9.50
C THR A 294 -4.31 9.35 -9.22
N THR A 295 -4.91 8.43 -9.97
CA THR A 295 -6.29 7.96 -9.74
C THR A 295 -6.41 6.44 -9.88
N LEU A 296 -7.57 5.90 -9.49
CA LEU A 296 -7.95 4.51 -9.79
C LEU A 296 -8.47 4.32 -11.23
N GLY A 297 -8.44 5.38 -12.05
CA GLY A 297 -8.86 5.32 -13.45
C GLY A 297 -7.90 4.49 -14.29
N PHE A 298 -8.43 3.76 -15.28
CA PHE A 298 -7.66 2.84 -16.13
C PHE A 298 -6.39 3.46 -16.73
N ARG A 299 -6.47 4.72 -17.18
CA ARG A 299 -5.33 5.46 -17.75
C ARG A 299 -4.18 5.60 -16.76
N ASP A 300 -4.47 6.01 -15.53
CA ASP A 300 -3.46 6.24 -14.49
C ASP A 300 -2.92 4.93 -13.93
N VAL A 301 -3.79 3.94 -13.75
CA VAL A 301 -3.39 2.56 -13.40
C VAL A 301 -2.37 2.02 -14.40
N ARG A 302 -2.65 2.15 -15.69
CA ARG A 302 -1.74 1.76 -16.76
C ARG A 302 -0.45 2.58 -16.74
N ALA A 303 -0.53 3.88 -16.46
CA ALA A 303 0.64 4.75 -16.36
C ALA A 303 1.55 4.33 -15.19
N CYS A 304 1.00 4.08 -14.00
CA CYS A 304 1.73 3.53 -12.85
C CYS A 304 2.46 2.24 -13.21
N PHE A 305 1.77 1.25 -13.79
CA PHE A 305 2.39 -0.04 -14.11
C PHE A 305 3.48 0.02 -15.17
N ARG A 306 3.47 1.03 -16.05
CA ARG A 306 4.54 1.21 -17.05
C ARG A 306 5.87 1.62 -16.44
N LEU A 307 5.86 2.25 -15.26
CA LEU A 307 7.05 2.77 -14.59
C LEU A 307 7.79 1.65 -13.87
N LYS A 308 8.99 1.30 -14.35
CA LYS A 308 9.73 0.13 -13.87
C LYS A 308 11.03 0.46 -13.18
N VAL A 309 11.76 1.48 -13.61
CA VAL A 309 13.14 1.72 -13.15
C VAL A 309 13.34 3.20 -12.87
N TRP A 310 14.15 3.53 -11.88
CA TRP A 310 14.48 4.92 -11.56
C TRP A 310 15.64 5.41 -12.43
N GLU A 311 15.50 6.57 -13.06
CA GLU A 311 16.58 7.25 -13.77
C GLU A 311 17.03 8.49 -12.98
N PRO A 312 18.18 8.42 -12.27
CA PRO A 312 18.70 9.57 -11.51
C PRO A 312 18.94 10.82 -12.35
N GLU A 313 19.43 10.68 -13.59
CA GLU A 313 19.79 11.83 -14.43
C GLU A 313 18.55 12.60 -14.92
N LEU A 314 17.42 11.91 -15.08
CA LEU A 314 16.12 12.50 -15.45
C LEU A 314 15.24 12.78 -14.24
N ASN A 315 15.69 12.43 -13.03
CA ASN A 315 14.95 12.51 -11.77
C ASN A 315 13.51 11.98 -11.88
N ARG A 316 13.32 10.84 -12.54
CA ARG A 316 12.00 10.23 -12.74
C ARG A 316 12.06 8.72 -12.93
N MET A 317 10.93 8.06 -12.71
CA MET A 317 10.75 6.68 -13.16
C MET A 317 10.61 6.61 -14.68
N ILE A 318 11.19 5.58 -15.27
CA ILE A 318 11.17 5.28 -16.70
C ILE A 318 10.64 3.88 -16.98
N SER A 319 10.08 3.71 -18.18
CA SER A 319 9.60 2.43 -18.68
C SER A 319 10.71 1.59 -19.32
N LEU A 320 10.46 0.29 -19.49
CA LEU A 320 11.40 -0.60 -20.20
C LEU A 320 11.63 -0.17 -21.65
N ARG A 321 10.63 0.44 -22.29
CA ARG A 321 10.75 0.99 -23.65
C ARG A 321 11.75 2.15 -23.69
N GLU A 322 11.68 3.04 -22.71
CA GLU A 322 12.61 4.17 -22.59
C GLU A 322 14.04 3.69 -22.30
N ILE A 323 14.22 2.67 -21.45
CA ILE A 323 15.56 2.07 -21.22
C ILE A 323 16.17 1.58 -22.55
N ARG A 324 15.37 0.88 -23.38
CA ARG A 324 15.84 0.41 -24.70
C ARG A 324 16.19 1.58 -25.62
N ALA A 325 15.39 2.64 -25.65
CA ALA A 325 15.66 3.82 -26.47
C ALA A 325 16.96 4.53 -26.05
N ILE A 326 17.19 4.69 -24.75
CA ILE A 326 18.42 5.31 -24.21
C ILE A 326 19.66 4.48 -24.55
N ARG A 327 19.57 3.14 -24.57
CA ARG A 327 20.67 2.26 -24.96
C ARG A 327 21.05 2.36 -26.44
N VAL A 328 20.08 2.62 -27.31
CA VAL A 328 20.27 2.69 -28.77
C VAL A 328 20.74 4.07 -29.21
N ALA A 329 20.48 5.11 -28.42
CA ALA A 329 21.02 6.43 -28.70
C ALA A 329 22.56 6.38 -28.67
N PRO A 330 23.27 6.79 -29.75
CA PRO A 330 24.71 6.87 -29.71
C PRO A 330 25.11 7.77 -28.55
N ALA A 331 26.15 7.37 -27.79
CA ALA A 331 26.73 8.23 -26.78
C ALA A 331 27.03 9.57 -27.45
N ARG A 332 26.29 10.62 -27.09
CA ARG A 332 26.67 11.98 -27.46
C ARG A 332 27.98 12.24 -26.74
N VAL A 333 29.09 11.91 -27.39
CA VAL A 333 30.39 12.49 -27.11
C VAL A 333 30.16 13.98 -27.24
N LYS A 334 30.08 14.69 -26.13
CA LYS A 334 30.27 16.14 -26.17
C LYS A 334 31.67 16.32 -26.75
N PRO A 335 31.85 17.06 -27.86
CA PRO A 335 33.19 17.41 -28.28
C PRO A 335 33.88 18.09 -27.10
N ASP A 336 35.10 17.66 -26.81
CA ASP A 336 36.01 18.36 -25.93
C ASP A 336 36.12 19.81 -26.44
N PRO A 337 35.89 20.85 -25.61
CA PRO A 337 36.10 22.24 -26.02
C PRO A 337 37.55 22.56 -26.40
N ALA A 338 38.49 21.62 -26.23
CA ALA A 338 39.91 21.83 -26.47
C ALA A 338 40.44 21.32 -27.82
N VAL A 339 39.67 21.45 -28.92
CA VAL A 339 40.25 21.42 -30.29
C VAL A 339 39.50 22.40 -31.20
N ILE A 340 39.72 23.70 -30.96
CA ILE A 340 39.76 24.71 -32.02
C ILE A 340 41.00 25.54 -31.72
N ALA A 341 42.10 25.19 -32.39
CA ALA A 341 43.25 26.05 -32.66
C ALA A 341 43.80 25.62 -34.02
#